data_AF-A0A3C1FYM3-F1
#
_entry.id   AF-A0A3C1FYM3-F1
#
_cell.length_a   1.000
_cell.length_b   1.000
_cell.length_c   1.000
_cell.angle_alpha   90.00
_cell.angle_beta   90.00
_cell.angle_gamma   90.00
#
_symmetry.space_group_name_H-M   'P 1'
#
loop_
_entity.id
_entity.type
_entity.pdbx_description
1 polymer ?
#
loop_
_entity_poly.entity_id
_entity_poly.type
_entity_poly.pdbx_seq_one_letter_code
_entity_poly.pdbx_strand_id
1 'polypeptide(L)'
;MSRGLYGTPDKRRSPRYNRRFPIILEYEDKTLEMRTLDISKHGVLIPIRVPPPIGSPVTVILTIRNETSRFEGIVIRHTKSRVNGI
;
A
#
# COMPACT_ATOMS: atom_id res chain seq x y z
N MET A 1 -2.90 -10.05 -23.57
CA MET A 1 -2.06 -10.22 -22.35
C MET A 1 -1.63 -8.84 -21.89
N SER A 2 -2.31 -8.29 -20.88
CA SER A 2 -2.08 -6.92 -20.41
C SER A 2 -0.75 -6.85 -19.65
N ARG A 3 0.23 -6.12 -20.19
CA ARG A 3 1.46 -5.81 -19.46
C ARG A 3 1.07 -4.89 -18.31
N GLY A 4 1.34 -5.30 -17.06
CA GLY A 4 1.19 -4.40 -15.91
C GLY A 4 2.09 -3.18 -16.10
N LEU A 5 1.72 -2.06 -15.47
CA LEU A 5 2.41 -0.74 -15.53
C LEU A 5 3.93 -0.75 -15.24
N TYR A 6 4.50 -1.89 -14.84
CA TYR A 6 5.91 -2.08 -14.48
C TYR A 6 6.58 -3.25 -15.24
N GLY A 7 6.06 -3.67 -16.39
CA GLY A 7 6.76 -4.58 -17.31
C GLY A 7 6.79 -6.06 -16.91
N THR A 8 6.25 -6.44 -15.75
CA THR A 8 6.08 -7.86 -15.37
C THR A 8 4.69 -8.38 -15.81
N PRO A 9 4.55 -9.67 -16.16
CA PRO A 9 3.25 -10.29 -16.38
C PRO A 9 2.34 -10.04 -15.17
N ASP A 10 1.10 -9.62 -15.41
CA ASP A 10 0.15 -9.35 -14.34
C ASP A 10 -0.32 -10.65 -13.71
N LYS A 11 0.44 -11.15 -12.71
CA LYS A 11 0.09 -12.32 -11.89
C LYS A 11 -0.90 -11.97 -10.76
N ARG A 12 -1.53 -10.79 -10.79
CA ARG A 12 -2.38 -10.33 -9.68
C ARG A 12 -3.74 -11.03 -9.73
N ARG A 13 -4.17 -11.56 -8.58
CA ARG A 13 -5.48 -12.20 -8.38
C ARG A 13 -6.65 -11.20 -8.40
N SER A 14 -6.38 -9.92 -8.31
CA SER A 14 -7.39 -8.86 -8.27
C SER A 14 -6.87 -7.59 -8.93
N PRO A 15 -7.72 -6.82 -9.65
CA PRO A 15 -7.34 -5.51 -10.15
C PRO A 15 -6.97 -4.57 -9.00
N ARG A 16 -6.11 -3.60 -9.30
CA ARG A 16 -5.78 -2.50 -8.38
C ARG A 16 -6.35 -1.19 -8.92
N TYR A 17 -6.88 -0.37 -8.02
CA TYR A 17 -7.39 0.95 -8.32
C TYR A 17 -6.35 1.98 -7.90
N ASN A 18 -5.86 2.77 -8.85
CA ASN A 18 -4.95 3.88 -8.58
C ASN A 18 -5.72 5.03 -7.94
N ARG A 19 -5.94 4.95 -6.62
CA ARG A 19 -6.66 5.96 -5.84
C ARG A 19 -5.89 6.31 -4.57
N ARG A 20 -6.01 7.58 -4.19
CA ARG A 20 -5.38 8.16 -3.00
C ARG A 20 -6.40 8.23 -1.87
N PHE A 21 -6.35 7.28 -0.94
CA PHE A 21 -7.15 7.31 0.27
C PHE A 21 -6.28 7.62 1.49
N PRO A 22 -6.77 8.44 2.44
CA PRO A 22 -6.12 8.60 3.74
C PRO A 22 -5.93 7.24 4.42
N ILE A 23 -4.73 7.03 4.95
CA ILE A 23 -4.36 5.79 5.62
C ILE A 23 -3.46 6.10 6.81
N ILE A 24 -3.68 5.40 7.91
CA ILE A 24 -2.76 5.33 9.03
C ILE A 24 -2.12 3.94 8.99
N LEU A 25 -0.78 3.91 8.96
CA LEU A 25 0.00 2.71 9.10
C LEU A 25 0.53 2.65 10.54
N GLU A 26 0.18 1.58 11.25
CA GLU A 26 0.75 1.24 12.55
C GLU A 26 1.70 0.05 12.38
N TYR A 27 2.92 0.20 12.88
CA TYR A 27 3.93 -0.85 12.86
C TYR A 27 4.86 -0.67 14.05
N GLU A 28 5.07 -1.74 14.83
CA GLU A 28 5.74 -1.64 16.14
C GLU A 28 5.08 -0.53 16.97
N ASP A 29 5.86 0.44 17.46
CA ASP A 29 5.37 1.61 18.22
C ASP A 29 5.31 2.88 17.35
N LYS A 30 5.23 2.73 16.02
CA LYS A 30 5.20 3.85 15.07
C LYS A 30 3.84 3.95 14.41
N THR A 31 3.32 5.17 14.38
CA THR A 31 2.11 5.55 13.67
C THR A 31 2.46 6.54 12.58
N LEU A 32 2.11 6.22 11.33
CA LEU A 32 2.43 7.02 10.16
C LEU A 32 1.16 7.32 9.36
N GLU A 33 0.86 8.60 9.21
CA GLU A 33 -0.23 9.07 8.37
C GLU A 33 0.25 9.34 6.95
N MET A 34 -0.46 8.79 5.97
CA MET A 34 -0.13 8.97 4.56
C MET A 34 -1.34 8.75 3.65
N ARG A 35 -1.09 8.61 2.35
CA ARG A 35 -2.11 8.25 1.36
C ARG A 35 -1.66 7.05 0.54
N THR A 36 -2.60 6.16 0.22
CA THR A 36 -2.34 5.04 -0.69
C THR A 36 -1.85 5.53 -2.06
N LEU A 37 -1.07 4.73 -2.77
CA LEU A 37 -0.76 4.86 -4.20
C LEU A 37 -1.79 4.11 -5.04
N ASP A 38 -2.04 2.86 -4.65
CA ASP A 38 -3.08 2.00 -5.20
C ASP A 38 -3.67 1.11 -4.09
N ILE A 39 -4.85 0.57 -4.35
CA ILE A 39 -5.56 -0.35 -3.46
C ILE A 39 -6.25 -1.45 -4.26
N SER A 40 -6.32 -2.65 -3.68
CA SER A 40 -7.18 -3.73 -4.14
C SER A 40 -7.92 -4.38 -2.99
N LYS A 41 -8.78 -5.36 -3.32
CA LYS A 41 -9.47 -6.21 -2.34
C LYS A 41 -8.53 -6.90 -1.33
N HIS A 42 -7.26 -7.09 -1.68
CA HIS A 42 -6.31 -7.91 -0.91
C HIS A 42 -5.05 -7.16 -0.49
N GLY A 43 -4.97 -5.84 -0.70
CA GLY A 43 -3.81 -5.11 -0.23
C GLY A 43 -3.74 -3.69 -0.76
N VAL A 44 -2.83 -2.93 -0.15
CA VAL A 44 -2.54 -1.53 -0.48
C VAL A 44 -1.09 -1.39 -0.93
N LEU A 45 -0.82 -0.36 -1.73
CA LEU A 45 0.51 0.17 -1.93
C LEU A 45 0.57 1.55 -1.29
N ILE A 46 1.58 1.79 -0.47
CA ILE A 46 1.77 3.07 0.23
C ILE A 46 3.19 3.60 -0.03
N PRO A 47 3.36 4.92 -0.20
CA PRO A 47 4.67 5.54 -0.36
C PRO A 47 5.30 5.76 1.02
N ILE A 48 6.50 5.24 1.24
CA ILE A 48 7.23 5.41 2.49
C ILE A 48 8.74 5.51 2.21
N ARG A 49 9.42 6.41 2.93
CA ARG A 49 10.88 6.60 2.78
C ARG A 49 11.66 5.44 3.40
N VAL A 50 11.28 5.05 4.62
CA VAL A 50 11.88 3.94 5.37
C VAL A 50 10.79 2.90 5.62
N PRO A 51 10.57 1.95 4.70
CA PRO A 51 9.53 0.93 4.86
C PRO A 51 9.88 -0.05 5.99
N PRO A 52 8.88 -0.61 6.70
CA PRO A 52 9.09 -1.79 7.52
C PRO A 52 9.66 -2.96 6.70
N PRO A 53 10.44 -3.86 7.30
CA PRO A 53 10.96 -5.06 6.62
C PRO A 53 9.87 -5.89 5.93
N ILE A 54 10.24 -6.63 4.88
CA ILE A 54 9.34 -7.63 4.28
C ILE A 54 9.08 -8.73 5.32
N GLY A 55 7.81 -9.14 5.46
CA GLY A 55 7.34 -10.09 6.47
C GLY A 55 6.84 -9.43 7.76
N SER A 56 7.13 -8.14 7.98
CA SER A 56 6.67 -7.41 9.16
C SER A 56 5.13 -7.35 9.23
N PRO A 57 4.53 -7.69 10.38
CA PRO A 57 3.10 -7.50 10.61
C PRO A 57 2.81 -6.02 10.77
N VAL A 58 1.75 -5.52 10.13
CA VAL A 58 1.35 -4.12 10.17
C VAL A 58 -0.15 -4.01 10.36
N THR A 59 -0.60 -2.92 10.95
CA THR A 59 -2.01 -2.54 10.93
C THR A 59 -2.23 -1.34 10.03
N VAL A 60 -3.25 -1.42 9.19
CA VAL A 60 -3.67 -0.39 8.26
C VAL A 60 -5.05 0.08 8.66
N ILE A 61 -5.17 1.37 8.95
CA ILE A 61 -6.46 2.03 9.15
C ILE A 61 -6.75 2.85 7.90
N LEU A 62 -7.80 2.50 7.19
CA LEU A 62 -8.18 3.10 5.93
C LEU A 62 -9.46 3.91 6.09
N THR A 63 -9.46 5.17 5.65
CA THR A 63 -10.64 6.03 5.67
C THR A 63 -11.15 6.29 4.26
N ILE A 64 -12.41 5.92 3.98
CA ILE A 64 -13.10 6.16 2.71
C ILE A 64 -14.46 6.80 3.02
N ARG A 65 -14.73 7.99 2.45
CA ARG A 65 -16.02 8.69 2.63
C ARG A 65 -16.44 8.81 4.12
N ASN A 66 -15.48 9.10 5.00
CA ASN A 66 -15.64 9.22 6.44
C ASN A 66 -15.89 7.90 7.20
N GLU A 67 -15.95 6.76 6.52
CA GLU A 67 -15.94 5.45 7.15
C GLU A 67 -14.49 4.99 7.33
N THR A 68 -14.19 4.49 8.53
CA THR A 68 -12.84 4.04 8.88
C THR A 68 -12.86 2.55 9.19
N SER A 69 -11.97 1.81 8.53
CA SER A 69 -11.84 0.36 8.67
C SER A 69 -10.39 -0.01 9.01
N ARG A 70 -10.23 -0.96 9.93
CA ARG A 70 -8.93 -1.46 10.41
C ARG A 70 -8.64 -2.83 9.79
N PHE A 71 -7.44 -3.01 9.27
CA PHE A 71 -6.99 -4.23 8.61
C PHE A 71 -5.60 -4.62 9.10
N GLU A 72 -5.45 -5.87 9.51
CA GLU A 72 -4.13 -6.46 9.78
C GLU A 72 -3.54 -7.03 8.49
N GLY A 73 -2.23 -6.91 8.33
CA GLY A 73 -1.55 -7.41 7.15
C GLY A 73 -0.05 -7.62 7.37
N ILE A 74 0.62 -8.03 6.29
CA ILE A 74 2.06 -8.23 6.27
C ILE A 74 2.68 -7.47 5.09
N VAL A 75 3.90 -6.97 5.27
CA VAL A 75 4.64 -6.35 4.16
C VAL A 75 5.14 -7.44 3.21
N ILE A 76 4.56 -7.52 2.01
CA ILE A 76 4.91 -8.58 1.04
C ILE A 76 6.02 -8.20 0.06
N ARG A 77 6.26 -6.91 -0.15
CA ARG A 77 7.19 -6.41 -1.18
C ARG A 77 7.49 -4.93 -0.98
N HIS A 78 8.73 -4.55 -1.25
CA HIS A 78 9.11 -3.16 -1.51
C HIS A 78 9.21 -2.90 -3.01
N THR A 79 8.80 -1.72 -3.44
CA THR A 79 8.97 -1.28 -4.83
C THR A 79 9.69 0.04 -4.82
N LYS A 80 10.80 0.13 -5.55
CA LYS A 80 11.44 1.42 -5.81
C LYS A 80 10.48 2.24 -6.66
N SER A 81 9.96 3.31 -6.08
CA SER A 81 9.18 4.30 -6.80
C SER A 81 10.13 5.35 -7.35
N ARG A 82 10.13 5.58 -8.67
CA ARG A 82 10.76 6.75 -9.30
C ARG A 82 9.83 7.96 -9.27
N VAL A 83 8.97 8.07 -8.25
CA VAL A 83 8.31 9.36 -8.00
C VAL A 83 9.43 10.26 -7.51
N ASN A 84 9.95 11.05 -8.45
CA ASN A 84 10.98 12.05 -8.23
C ASN A 84 10.63 12.84 -6.98
N GLY A 85 11.51 12.78 -5.99
CA GLY A 85 11.59 13.75 -4.90
C GLY A 85 12.63 14.80 -5.26
N ILE A 86 12.44 15.44 -6.42
CA ILE A 86 12.49 16.89 -6.57
C ILE A 86 11.10 17.27 -7.10
#